data_AF-A0A925RJG6-F1
#
_entry.id   AF-A0A925RJG6-F1
#
_cell.length_a   1.000
_cell.length_b   1.000
_cell.length_c   1.000
_cell.angle_alpha   90.00
_cell.angle_beta   90.00
_cell.angle_gamma   90.00
#
_symmetry.space_group_name_H-M   'P 1'
#
loop_
_entity.id
_entity.type
_entity.pdbx_description
1 polymer ?
#
loop_
_entity_poly.entity_id
_entity_poly.type
_entity_poly.pdbx_seq_one_letter_code
_entity_poly.pdbx_strand_id
1 'polypeptide(L)'
;VHVPLSIESQAEARLLMLASNNILSPATGRPIITPSQDMVLGCYYLTAENPDAINGLDRYFSSLDDAITAYEQKQVDLHAHIWVRFDGEVETDEVDTDIVEESTSGDGAVTKLYKFRRSRHDADGNLISQYIQTTPGRIIYNKAIHDALAV
;
A
#
# COMPACT_ATOMS: atom_id res chain seq x y z
N VAL A 1 30.83 -25.48 1.72
CA VAL A 1 30.03 -25.58 2.97
C VAL A 1 30.97 -26.07 4.07
N HIS A 2 31.03 -25.36 5.20
CA HIS A 2 31.94 -25.65 6.32
C HIS A 2 31.15 -25.74 7.63
N VAL A 3 31.65 -26.49 8.61
CA VAL A 3 31.00 -26.70 9.92
C VAL A 3 31.91 -26.19 11.03
N PRO A 4 31.50 -25.17 11.81
CA PRO A 4 32.26 -24.71 12.98
C PRO A 4 32.16 -25.73 14.11
N LEU A 5 33.29 -26.07 14.74
CA LEU A 5 33.37 -27.13 15.75
C LEU A 5 33.46 -26.60 17.18
N SER A 6 34.25 -25.54 17.41
CA SER A 6 34.42 -24.98 18.76
C SER A 6 33.22 -24.12 19.16
N ILE A 7 32.97 -24.00 20.47
CA ILE A 7 31.85 -23.19 20.98
C ILE A 7 32.02 -21.72 20.58
N GLU A 8 33.26 -21.23 20.59
CA GLU A 8 33.61 -19.87 20.19
C GLU A 8 33.27 -19.63 18.71
N SER A 9 33.68 -20.55 17.83
CA SER A 9 33.40 -20.45 16.40
C SER A 9 31.90 -20.57 16.08
N GLN A 10 31.15 -21.38 16.85
CA GLN A 10 29.69 -21.47 16.73
C GLN A 10 29.01 -20.18 17.18
N ALA A 11 29.45 -19.58 18.30
CA ALA A 11 28.94 -18.31 18.80
C ALA A 11 29.19 -17.17 17.81
N GLU A 12 30.40 -17.07 17.27
CA GLU A 12 30.76 -16.07 16.26
C GLU A 12 29.95 -16.22 14.97
N ALA A 13 29.81 -17.47 14.49
CA ALA A 13 29.01 -17.75 13.30
C ALA A 13 27.54 -17.33 13.48
N ARG A 14 26.97 -17.54 14.67
CA ARG A 14 25.57 -17.23 14.97
C ARG A 14 25.33 -15.74 15.26
N LEU A 15 26.27 -15.07 15.92
CA LEU A 15 26.10 -13.68 16.35
C LEU A 15 26.56 -12.69 15.27
N LEU A 16 27.71 -12.95 14.63
CA LEU A 16 28.34 -12.01 13.69
C LEU A 16 28.14 -12.41 12.22
N MET A 17 28.23 -13.71 11.91
CA MET A 17 28.19 -14.17 10.52
C MET A 17 26.80 -14.57 10.02
N LEU A 18 25.78 -14.54 10.89
CA LEU A 18 24.43 -14.92 10.52
C LEU A 18 23.87 -13.95 9.47
N ALA A 19 23.33 -14.50 8.37
CA ALA A 19 22.90 -13.71 7.22
C ALA A 19 21.86 -12.61 7.56
N SER A 20 20.95 -12.89 8.49
CA SER A 20 19.93 -11.93 8.94
C SER A 20 20.51 -10.68 9.60
N ASN A 21 21.73 -10.75 10.14
CA ASN A 21 22.39 -9.62 10.79
C ASN A 21 23.18 -8.76 9.78
N ASN A 22 23.48 -9.32 8.60
CA ASN A 22 24.34 -8.71 7.59
C ASN A 22 23.53 -8.05 6.46
N ILE A 23 22.62 -7.15 6.85
CA ILE A 23 21.68 -6.45 5.95
C ILE A 23 22.36 -5.31 5.18
N LEU A 24 23.35 -4.66 5.79
CA LEU A 24 23.99 -3.45 5.28
C LEU A 24 25.39 -3.73 4.72
N SER A 25 25.79 -2.93 3.74
CA SER A 25 27.16 -2.92 3.23
C SER A 25 28.11 -2.26 4.22
N PRO A 26 29.20 -2.92 4.61
CA PRO A 26 30.17 -2.34 5.54
C PRO A 26 30.91 -1.13 4.95
N ALA A 27 30.95 -1.01 3.62
CA ALA A 27 31.65 0.08 2.94
C ALA A 27 30.81 1.35 2.78
N THR A 28 29.49 1.21 2.57
CA THR A 28 28.62 2.33 2.18
C THR A 28 27.43 2.55 3.11
N GLY A 29 27.14 1.61 4.02
CA GLY A 29 25.96 1.64 4.88
C GLY A 29 24.63 1.41 4.15
N ARG A 30 24.65 1.15 2.83
CA ARG A 30 23.44 0.88 2.05
C ARG A 30 23.00 -0.58 2.22
N PRO A 31 21.69 -0.89 2.15
CA PRO A 31 21.22 -2.27 2.21
C PRO A 31 21.75 -3.08 1.02
N ILE A 32 22.25 -4.29 1.29
CA ILE A 32 22.67 -5.26 0.26
C ILE A 32 21.52 -6.20 -0.10
N ILE A 33 20.61 -6.45 0.84
CA ILE A 33 19.48 -7.39 0.67
C ILE A 33 18.28 -6.78 -0.08
N THR A 34 18.54 -5.89 -1.05
CA THR A 34 17.48 -5.29 -1.85
C THR A 34 16.83 -6.32 -2.77
N PRO A 35 15.50 -6.27 -2.98
CA PRO A 35 14.83 -7.15 -3.94
C PRO A 35 15.44 -6.98 -5.33
N SER A 36 15.52 -8.08 -6.09
CA SER A 36 16.10 -8.12 -7.43
C SER A 36 15.21 -8.89 -8.40
N GLN A 37 15.41 -8.65 -9.70
CA GLN A 37 14.78 -9.34 -10.83
C GLN A 37 13.27 -9.55 -10.64
N ASP A 38 12.84 -10.79 -10.40
CA ASP A 38 11.44 -11.20 -10.36
C ASP A 38 10.66 -10.55 -9.21
N MET A 39 11.31 -10.29 -8.07
CA MET A 39 10.65 -9.58 -6.97
C MET A 39 10.32 -8.14 -7.35
N VAL A 40 11.26 -7.46 -8.02
CA VAL A 40 11.06 -6.09 -8.50
C VAL A 40 9.98 -6.07 -9.58
N LEU A 41 10.02 -7.02 -10.51
CA LEU A 41 9.01 -7.14 -11.57
C LEU A 41 7.62 -7.41 -11.00
N GLY A 42 7.49 -8.28 -10.00
CA GLY A 42 6.23 -8.58 -9.33
C GLY A 42 5.65 -7.37 -8.60
N CYS A 43 6.47 -6.68 -7.80
CA CYS A 43 6.04 -5.47 -7.10
C CYS A 43 5.62 -4.38 -8.10
N TYR A 44 6.42 -4.18 -9.15
CA TYR A 44 6.10 -3.22 -10.21
C TYR A 44 4.79 -3.57 -10.89
N TYR A 45 4.58 -4.84 -11.28
CA TYR A 45 3.35 -5.28 -11.91
C TYR A 45 2.13 -5.09 -11.01
N LEU A 46 2.24 -5.33 -9.70
CA LEU A 46 1.14 -5.07 -8.76
C LEU A 46 0.75 -3.60 -8.69
N THR A 47 1.72 -2.69 -8.76
CA THR A 47 1.47 -1.25 -8.56
C THR A 47 1.29 -0.45 -9.85
N ALA A 48 1.63 -1.05 -10.99
CA ALA A 48 1.54 -0.43 -12.31
C ALA A 48 0.10 -0.05 -12.66
N GLU A 49 -0.03 1.00 -13.46
CA GLU A 49 -1.30 1.44 -14.01
C GLU A 49 -1.52 0.77 -15.36
N ASN A 50 -2.75 0.29 -15.59
CA ASN A 50 -3.15 -0.27 -16.87
C ASN A 50 -4.49 0.32 -17.28
N PRO A 51 -4.52 1.24 -18.26
CA PRO A 51 -5.75 1.89 -18.71
C PRO A 51 -6.73 0.92 -19.38
N ASP A 52 -6.28 -0.27 -19.80
CA ASP A 52 -7.14 -1.30 -20.40
C ASP A 52 -7.91 -2.13 -19.35
N ALA A 53 -7.64 -1.92 -18.05
CA ALA A 53 -8.35 -2.59 -16.96
C ALA A 53 -9.73 -1.95 -16.72
N ILE A 54 -10.72 -2.43 -17.47
CA ILE A 54 -12.07 -1.86 -17.50
C ILE A 54 -12.99 -2.51 -16.45
N ASN A 55 -12.71 -3.75 -16.02
CA ASN A 55 -13.63 -4.48 -15.16
C ASN A 55 -13.55 -3.97 -13.71
N GLY A 56 -14.67 -3.40 -13.23
CA GLY A 56 -14.77 -2.84 -11.88
C GLY A 56 -14.32 -1.38 -11.75
N LEU A 57 -14.12 -0.68 -12.87
CA LEU A 57 -13.75 0.74 -12.88
C LEU A 57 -14.75 1.61 -12.09
N ASP A 58 -14.20 2.53 -11.28
CA ASP A 58 -14.91 3.48 -10.41
C ASP A 58 -15.92 2.84 -9.45
N ARG A 59 -15.76 1.55 -9.14
CA ARG A 59 -16.57 0.87 -8.13
C ARG A 59 -16.16 1.31 -6.72
N TYR A 60 -17.17 1.48 -5.86
CA TYR A 60 -16.99 1.87 -4.47
C TYR A 60 -16.98 0.65 -3.54
N PHE A 61 -16.03 0.62 -2.61
CA PHE A 61 -15.89 -0.41 -1.58
C PHE A 61 -15.89 0.22 -0.18
N SER A 62 -16.52 -0.47 0.76
CA SER A 62 -16.63 -0.09 2.16
C SER A 62 -15.36 -0.34 2.97
N SER A 63 -14.55 -1.30 2.56
CA SER A 63 -13.30 -1.68 3.24
C SER A 63 -12.25 -2.19 2.25
N LEU A 64 -10.99 -2.21 2.68
CA LEU A 64 -9.89 -2.78 1.90
C LEU A 64 -10.06 -4.29 1.66
N ASP A 65 -10.60 -5.02 2.65
CA ASP A 65 -10.82 -6.46 2.54
C ASP A 65 -11.94 -6.82 1.53
N ASP A 66 -12.97 -5.96 1.43
CA ASP A 66 -14.02 -6.12 0.41
C ASP A 66 -13.45 -6.00 -1.01
N ALA A 67 -12.52 -5.06 -1.22
CA ALA A 67 -11.86 -4.86 -2.51
C ALA A 67 -11.00 -6.09 -2.88
N ILE A 68 -10.28 -6.67 -1.92
CA ILE A 68 -9.49 -7.91 -2.12
C ILE A 68 -10.43 -9.08 -2.44
N THR A 69 -11.51 -9.24 -1.68
CA THR A 69 -12.49 -10.31 -1.90
C THR A 69 -13.13 -10.19 -3.28
N ALA A 70 -13.45 -8.98 -3.74
CA ALA A 70 -14.00 -8.75 -5.08
C ALA A 70 -13.00 -9.09 -6.20
N TYR A 71 -11.71 -8.83 -5.98
CA TYR A 71 -10.63 -9.26 -6.87
C TYR A 71 -10.51 -10.80 -6.92
N GLU A 72 -10.55 -11.49 -5.78
CA GLU A 72 -10.53 -12.95 -5.71
C GLU A 72 -11.72 -13.59 -6.44
N GLN A 73 -12.88 -12.94 -6.38
CA GLN A 73 -14.09 -13.32 -7.12
C GLN A 73 -14.06 -12.93 -8.61
N LYS A 74 -12.96 -12.35 -9.11
CA LYS A 74 -12.78 -11.88 -10.49
C LYS A 74 -13.82 -10.83 -10.94
N GLN A 75 -14.35 -10.06 -9.99
CA GLN A 75 -15.28 -8.96 -10.28
C GLN A 75 -14.58 -7.64 -10.60
N VAL A 76 -13.30 -7.54 -10.25
CA VAL A 76 -12.47 -6.35 -10.44
C VAL A 76 -11.11 -6.80 -10.97
N ASP A 77 -10.55 -6.06 -11.92
CA ASP A 77 -9.20 -6.31 -12.42
C ASP A 77 -8.14 -5.73 -11.47
N LEU A 78 -6.94 -6.34 -11.46
CA LEU A 78 -5.84 -5.95 -10.56
C LEU A 78 -5.48 -4.47 -10.64
N HIS A 79 -5.57 -3.89 -11.83
CA HIS A 79 -5.17 -2.52 -12.15
C HIS A 79 -6.36 -1.58 -12.32
N ALA A 80 -7.60 -2.05 -12.10
CA ALA A 80 -8.77 -1.20 -12.22
C ALA A 80 -8.76 -0.12 -11.12
N HIS A 81 -9.08 1.12 -11.51
CA HIS A 81 -9.24 2.21 -10.56
C HIS A 81 -10.54 2.03 -9.78
N ILE A 82 -10.43 1.95 -8.45
CA ILE A 82 -11.54 1.75 -7.52
C ILE A 82 -11.51 2.80 -6.41
N TRP A 83 -12.67 3.07 -5.84
CA TRP A 83 -12.82 3.95 -4.67
C TRP A 83 -12.99 3.10 -3.43
N VAL A 84 -12.11 3.27 -2.44
CA VAL A 84 -12.19 2.52 -1.18
C VAL A 84 -12.30 3.48 -0.03
N ARG A 85 -13.22 3.21 0.90
CA ARG A 85 -13.30 3.96 2.15
C ARG A 85 -12.07 3.65 3.00
N PHE A 86 -11.41 4.68 3.47
CA PHE A 86 -10.24 4.55 4.32
C PHE A 86 -10.25 5.67 5.36
N ASP A 87 -10.31 5.28 6.63
CA ASP A 87 -10.44 6.20 7.77
C ASP A 87 -9.06 6.51 8.42
N GLY A 88 -7.95 6.01 7.84
CA GLY A 88 -6.58 6.24 8.33
C GLY A 88 -5.87 7.42 7.65
N GLU A 89 -4.65 7.71 8.11
CA GLU A 89 -3.78 8.69 7.46
C GLU A 89 -3.29 8.18 6.11
N VAL A 90 -3.41 9.03 5.08
CA VAL A 90 -2.99 8.71 3.72
C VAL A 90 -1.82 9.60 3.38
N GLU A 91 -0.64 9.00 3.33
CA GLU A 91 0.58 9.64 2.86
C GLU A 91 0.53 9.74 1.33
N THR A 92 0.79 10.93 0.80
CA THR A 92 0.84 11.18 -0.65
C THR A 92 1.96 12.17 -0.92
N ASP A 93 2.78 11.89 -1.94
CA ASP A 93 3.91 12.75 -2.31
C ASP A 93 3.45 14.12 -2.84
N GLU A 94 2.26 14.17 -3.45
CA GLU A 94 1.58 15.39 -3.86
C GLU A 94 0.57 15.80 -2.78
N VAL A 95 0.73 17.01 -2.22
CA VAL A 95 -0.29 17.59 -1.33
C VAL A 95 -1.55 17.83 -2.17
N ASP A 96 -2.69 17.30 -1.72
CA ASP A 96 -4.02 17.48 -2.32
C ASP A 96 -4.42 18.98 -2.32
N THR A 97 -3.86 19.75 -3.26
CA THR A 97 -3.97 21.21 -3.30
C THR A 97 -5.11 21.66 -4.20
N ASP A 98 -5.44 20.85 -5.22
CA ASP A 98 -6.47 21.17 -6.20
C ASP A 98 -7.79 20.47 -5.87
N ILE A 99 -8.77 21.27 -5.44
CA ILE A 99 -10.16 20.82 -5.26
C ILE A 99 -10.81 20.82 -6.65
N VAL A 100 -11.28 19.66 -7.09
CA VAL A 100 -11.93 19.48 -8.40
C VAL A 100 -13.41 19.85 -8.31
N GLU A 101 -14.09 19.39 -7.26
CA GLU A 101 -15.51 19.70 -7.03
C GLU A 101 -15.81 19.81 -5.54
N GLU A 102 -16.61 20.81 -5.17
CA GLU A 102 -17.19 20.96 -3.83
C GLU A 102 -18.71 20.94 -3.96
N SER A 103 -19.34 19.93 -3.35
CA SER A 103 -20.80 19.80 -3.33
C SER A 103 -21.32 19.88 -1.90
N THR A 104 -22.28 20.77 -1.68
CA THR A 104 -22.99 20.91 -0.41
C THR A 104 -24.30 20.13 -0.49
N SER A 105 -24.49 19.18 0.42
CA SER A 105 -25.76 18.46 0.52
C SER A 105 -26.78 19.26 1.33
N GLY A 106 -28.08 19.00 1.13
CA GLY A 106 -29.17 19.73 1.79
C GLY A 106 -29.13 19.70 3.34
N ASP A 107 -28.35 18.77 3.91
CA ASP A 107 -28.12 18.60 5.35
C ASP A 107 -26.94 19.43 5.90
N GLY A 108 -26.29 20.27 5.07
CA GLY A 108 -25.12 21.08 5.49
C GLY A 108 -23.77 20.36 5.42
N ALA A 109 -23.76 19.07 5.06
CA ALA A 109 -22.52 18.31 4.84
C ALA A 109 -21.82 18.72 3.54
N VAL A 110 -20.51 18.94 3.61
CA VAL A 110 -19.66 19.37 2.49
C VAL A 110 -18.85 18.17 2.00
N THR A 111 -19.01 17.81 0.72
CA THR A 111 -18.16 16.80 0.07
C THR A 111 -17.15 17.50 -0.81
N LYS A 112 -15.85 17.30 -0.51
CA LYS A 112 -14.72 17.79 -1.29
C LYS A 112 -14.14 16.63 -2.09
N LEU A 113 -14.06 16.81 -3.40
CA LEU A 113 -13.41 15.88 -4.32
C LEU A 113 -12.05 16.47 -4.73
N TYR A 114 -11.00 15.75 -4.39
CA TYR A 114 -9.64 15.95 -4.87
C TYR A 114 -9.35 14.92 -5.96
N LYS A 115 -8.17 15.01 -6.58
CA LYS A 115 -7.74 14.13 -7.67
C LYS A 115 -7.83 12.64 -7.33
N PHE A 116 -7.38 12.23 -6.14
CA PHE A 116 -7.39 10.82 -5.69
C PHE A 116 -8.08 10.61 -4.34
N ARG A 117 -8.70 11.65 -3.79
CA ARG A 117 -9.32 11.62 -2.46
C ARG A 117 -10.68 12.27 -2.50
N ARG A 118 -11.64 11.70 -1.82
CA ARG A 118 -12.96 12.29 -1.60
C ARG A 118 -13.23 12.33 -0.11
N SER A 119 -13.27 13.52 0.47
CA SER A 119 -13.60 13.70 1.89
C SER A 119 -14.99 14.30 2.04
N ARG A 120 -15.74 13.77 3.01
CA ARG A 120 -17.03 14.31 3.42
C ARG A 120 -16.90 14.86 4.82
N HIS A 121 -17.23 16.14 4.99
CA HIS A 121 -17.21 16.85 6.26
C HIS A 121 -18.63 17.20 6.69
N ASP A 122 -18.87 17.19 8.00
CA ASP A 122 -20.12 17.68 8.60
C ASP A 122 -20.17 19.22 8.63
N ALA A 123 -21.31 19.79 9.00
CA ALA A 123 -21.50 21.23 9.19
C ALA A 123 -20.51 21.84 10.21
N ASP A 124 -20.06 21.03 11.18
CA ASP A 124 -19.06 21.41 12.19
C ASP A 124 -17.59 21.18 11.73
N GLY A 125 -17.37 20.71 10.50
CA GLY A 125 -16.04 20.49 9.92
C GLY A 125 -15.40 19.13 10.23
N ASN A 126 -16.04 18.29 11.04
CA ASN A 126 -15.58 16.94 11.35
C ASN A 126 -15.63 16.04 10.10
N LEU A 127 -14.61 15.20 9.90
CA LEU A 127 -14.55 14.26 8.79
C LEU A 127 -15.50 13.08 9.06
N ILE A 128 -16.54 12.94 8.24
CA ILE A 128 -17.54 11.86 8.33
C ILE A 128 -17.05 10.60 7.63
N SER A 129 -16.46 10.77 6.43
CA SER A 129 -15.96 9.66 5.64
C SER A 129 -14.92 10.14 4.64
N GLN A 130 -13.88 9.35 4.44
CA GLN A 130 -12.89 9.55 3.40
C GLN A 130 -12.85 8.34 2.48
N TYR A 131 -12.82 8.60 1.17
CA TYR A 131 -12.56 7.62 0.14
C TYR A 131 -11.27 7.98 -0.58
N ILE A 132 -10.51 6.96 -0.94
CA ILE A 132 -9.31 7.09 -1.77
C ILE A 132 -9.50 6.33 -3.07
N GLN A 133 -9.01 6.91 -4.17
CA GLN A 133 -8.92 6.24 -5.45
C GLN A 133 -7.60 5.48 -5.50
N THR A 134 -7.67 4.16 -5.67
CA THR A 134 -6.51 3.27 -5.71
C THR A 134 -6.79 2.07 -6.61
N THR A 135 -5.88 1.10 -6.67
CA THR A 135 -6.06 -0.16 -7.39
C THR A 135 -5.98 -1.35 -6.43
N PRO A 136 -6.65 -2.49 -6.71
CA PRO A 136 -6.52 -3.70 -5.92
C PRO A 136 -5.07 -4.15 -5.72
N GLY A 137 -4.22 -4.02 -6.74
CA GLY A 137 -2.81 -4.39 -6.64
C GLY A 137 -2.03 -3.54 -5.63
N ARG A 138 -2.28 -2.22 -5.57
CA ARG A 138 -1.70 -1.33 -4.55
C ARG A 138 -2.20 -1.67 -3.15
N ILE A 139 -3.47 -2.05 -3.01
CA ILE A 139 -4.03 -2.49 -1.72
C ILE A 139 -3.32 -3.75 -1.22
N ILE A 140 -3.18 -4.76 -2.09
CA ILE A 140 -2.51 -6.03 -1.75
C ILE A 140 -1.06 -5.78 -1.35
N TYR A 141 -0.33 -4.94 -2.10
CA TYR A 141 1.05 -4.59 -1.80
C TYR A 141 1.20 -3.93 -0.42
N ASN A 142 0.37 -2.92 -0.12
CA ASN A 142 0.43 -2.23 1.17
C ASN A 142 0.00 -3.13 2.33
N LYS A 143 -1.02 -3.98 2.12
CA LYS A 143 -1.43 -4.96 3.12
C LYS A 143 -0.29 -5.94 3.44
N ALA A 144 0.40 -6.45 2.42
CA ALA A 144 1.53 -7.36 2.61
C ALA A 144 2.68 -6.71 3.41
N ILE A 145 2.95 -5.42 3.21
CA ILE A 145 3.93 -4.67 4.01
C ILE A 145 3.45 -4.53 5.46
N HIS A 146 2.20 -4.12 5.65
CA HIS A 146 1.63 -3.93 6.99
C HIS A 146 1.62 -5.24 7.79
N ASP A 147 1.21 -6.35 7.16
CA ASP A 147 1.19 -7.67 7.78
C ASP A 147 2.61 -8.15 8.12
N ALA A 148 3.62 -7.81 7.32
CA ALA A 148 5.03 -8.14 7.60
C ALA A 148 5.64 -7.29 8.74
N LEU A 149 5.15 -6.06 8.95
CA LEU A 149 5.59 -5.18 10.03
C LEU A 149 4.87 -5.45 11.36
N ALA A 150 3.70 -6.08 11.33
CA ALA A 150 2.89 -6.38 12.52
C ALA A 150 3.38 -7.60 13.34
N VAL A 151 4.58 -8.11 13.06
CA VAL A 151 5.21 -9.28 13.70
C VAL A 151 6.16 -8.88 14.83
#